data_AF-A0AAD6EV56-F1
#
_entry.id   AF-A0AAD6EV56-F1
#
_cell.length_a   1.000
_cell.length_b   1.000
_cell.length_c   1.000
_cell.angle_alpha   90.00
_cell.angle_beta   90.00
_cell.angle_gamma   90.00
#
_symmetry.space_group_name_H-M   'P 1'
#
loop_
_entity.id
_entity.type
_entity.pdbx_description
1 polymer ?
#
loop_
_entity_poly.entity_id
_entity_poly.type
_entity_poly.pdbx_seq_one_letter_code
_entity_poly.pdbx_strand_id
1 'polypeptide(L)'
;MMANDGEILKKHPNIGDHSASSLDARWEIVTEEVPKLAKKAAMVAIKEWGQPVSKITHLIFCTNSGATCPGADVQLVASTWPPYHC
;
A
#
# COMPACT_ATOMS: atom_id res chain seq x y z
N MET A 1 5.50 -9.97 7.81
CA MET A 1 6.17 -10.83 6.82
C MET A 1 5.33 -10.85 5.58
N MET A 2 5.85 -10.36 4.47
CA MET A 2 5.17 -10.52 3.18
C MET A 2 5.35 -11.97 2.76
N ALA A 3 4.25 -12.66 2.44
CA ALA A 3 4.31 -14.02 1.96
C ALA A 3 4.86 -13.99 0.53
N ASN A 4 6.19 -14.06 0.36
CA ASN A 4 6.93 -14.49 -0.87
C ASN A 4 8.37 -13.93 -0.98
N ASP A 5 9.03 -13.56 0.13
CA ASP A 5 10.39 -12.99 0.11
C ASP A 5 11.38 -13.76 -0.79
N GLY A 6 11.37 -15.09 -0.76
CA GLY A 6 12.24 -15.93 -1.59
C GLY A 6 11.94 -15.93 -3.09
N GLU A 7 10.68 -15.72 -3.50
CA GLU A 7 10.32 -15.62 -4.92
C GLU A 7 10.59 -14.22 -5.46
N ILE A 8 10.35 -13.19 -4.65
CA ILE A 8 10.65 -11.79 -4.97
C ILE A 8 12.15 -11.62 -5.22
N LEU A 9 13.00 -12.21 -4.37
CA LEU A 9 14.46 -12.16 -4.53
C LEU A 9 14.95 -12.93 -5.76
N LYS A 10 14.27 -14.01 -6.17
CA LYS A 10 14.58 -14.70 -7.45
C LYS A 10 14.24 -13.86 -8.66
N LYS A 11 13.13 -13.11 -8.61
CA LYS A 11 12.67 -12.25 -9.69
C LYS A 11 13.48 -10.95 -9.79
N HIS A 12 13.95 -10.43 -8.64
CA HIS A 12 14.73 -9.20 -8.54
C HIS A 12 16.01 -9.44 -7.72
N PRO A 13 17.03 -10.13 -8.29
CA PRO A 13 18.26 -10.47 -7.58
C PRO A 13 19.07 -9.25 -7.13
N ASN A 14 18.89 -8.11 -7.81
CA ASN A 14 19.47 -6.82 -7.44
C ASN A 14 19.01 -6.30 -6.08
N ILE A 15 17.86 -6.76 -5.56
CA ILE A 15 17.39 -6.42 -4.20
C ILE A 15 18.28 -7.06 -3.13
N GLY A 16 18.86 -8.23 -3.42
CA GLY A 16 19.72 -8.98 -2.50
C GLY A 16 21.20 -8.60 -2.56
N ASP A 17 21.62 -7.88 -3.62
CA ASP A 17 22.98 -7.37 -3.75
C ASP A 17 23.08 -5.98 -3.09
N HIS A 18 24.02 -5.84 -2.15
CA HIS A 18 24.27 -4.60 -1.43
C HIS A 18 24.67 -3.43 -2.34
N SER A 19 25.34 -3.72 -3.46
CA SER A 19 25.96 -2.70 -4.31
C SER A 19 25.18 -2.44 -5.60
N ALA A 20 24.13 -3.22 -5.87
CA ALA A 20 23.35 -3.09 -7.09
C ALA A 20 22.23 -2.05 -6.93
N SER A 21 21.92 -1.35 -8.02
CA SER A 21 20.73 -0.49 -8.07
C SER A 21 19.47 -1.36 -8.00
N SER A 22 18.64 -1.11 -6.98
CA SER A 22 17.40 -1.85 -6.73
C SER A 22 16.18 -0.96 -6.48
N LEU A 23 16.32 0.35 -6.70
CA LEU A 23 15.26 1.30 -6.40
C LEU A 23 14.00 1.02 -7.19
N ASP A 24 14.09 0.83 -8.52
CA ASP A 24 12.92 0.60 -9.38
C ASP A 24 12.18 -0.69 -8.98
N ALA A 25 12.92 -1.78 -8.76
CA ALA A 25 12.35 -3.05 -8.34
C ALA A 25 11.66 -2.95 -6.96
N ARG A 26 12.28 -2.25 -6.00
CA ARG A 26 11.66 -1.99 -4.68
C ARG A 26 10.42 -1.11 -4.81
N TRP A 27 10.46 -0.12 -5.70
CA TRP A 27 9.38 0.82 -5.92
C TRP A 27 8.15 0.14 -6.54
N GLU A 28 8.33 -0.70 -7.56
CA GLU A 28 7.24 -1.49 -8.15
C GLU A 28 6.53 -2.34 -7.09
N ILE A 29 7.29 -3.06 -6.27
CA ILE A 29 6.76 -3.91 -5.20
C ILE A 29 5.99 -3.07 -4.17
N VAL A 30 6.58 -1.97 -3.72
CA VAL A 30 5.97 -1.11 -2.69
C VAL A 30 4.68 -0.46 -3.20
N THR A 31 4.67 0.01 -4.44
CA THR A 31 3.51 0.69 -5.04
C THR A 31 2.29 -0.23 -5.07
N GLU A 32 2.50 -1.52 -5.29
CA GLU A 32 1.41 -2.50 -5.35
C GLU A 32 1.03 -3.02 -3.96
N GLU A 33 2.00 -3.37 -3.12
CA GLU A 33 1.74 -4.09 -1.88
C GLU A 33 1.32 -3.20 -0.71
N VAL A 34 1.80 -1.95 -0.66
CA VAL A 34 1.45 -1.01 0.43
C VAL A 34 -0.06 -0.67 0.43
N PRO A 35 -0.69 -0.27 -0.69
CA PRO A 35 -2.13 -0.02 -0.71
C PRO A 35 -2.96 -1.25 -0.40
N LYS A 36 -2.56 -2.44 -0.88
CA LYS A 36 -3.25 -3.71 -0.59
C LYS A 36 -3.23 -4.03 0.90
N LEU A 37 -2.07 -3.89 1.55
CA LEU A 37 -1.92 -4.14 2.98
C LEU A 37 -2.75 -3.13 3.78
N ALA A 38 -2.66 -1.85 3.42
CA ALA A 38 -3.43 -0.79 4.06
C ALA A 38 -4.93 -1.01 3.93
N LYS A 39 -5.43 -1.44 2.76
CA LYS A 39 -6.84 -1.79 2.55
C LYS A 39 -7.30 -2.90 3.48
N LYS A 40 -6.52 -3.98 3.60
CA LYS A 40 -6.84 -5.10 4.52
C LYS A 40 -6.93 -4.61 5.97
N ALA A 41 -5.96 -3.82 6.40
CA ALA A 41 -5.95 -3.26 7.76
C ALA A 41 -7.11 -2.29 7.99
N ALA A 42 -7.37 -1.38 7.05
CA ALA A 42 -8.46 -0.42 7.12
C ALA A 42 -9.83 -1.11 7.18
N MET A 43 -10.05 -2.16 6.38
CA MET A 43 -11.30 -2.93 6.41
C MET A 43 -11.55 -3.61 7.76
N VAL A 44 -10.49 -4.15 8.39
CA VAL A 44 -10.61 -4.75 9.73
C VAL A 44 -10.96 -3.68 10.77
N ALA A 45 -10.26 -2.55 10.76
CA ALA A 45 -10.52 -1.45 11.69
C ALA A 45 -11.92 -0.83 11.50
N ILE A 46 -12.37 -0.66 10.26
CA ILE A 46 -13.74 -0.18 9.94
C ILE A 46 -14.79 -1.17 10.45
N LYS A 47 -14.55 -2.47 10.26
CA LYS A 47 -15.45 -3.52 10.75
C LYS A 47 -15.54 -3.52 12.28
N GLU A 48 -14.43 -3.30 12.96
CA GLU A 48 -14.39 -3.15 14.42
C GLU A 48 -15.09 -1.87 14.90
N TRP A 49 -14.93 -0.77 14.17
CA TRP A 49 -15.58 0.50 14.47
C TRP A 49 -17.12 0.45 14.30
N GLY A 50 -17.62 -0.35 13.35
CA GLY A 50 -19.06 -0.64 13.20
C GLY A 50 -19.93 0.51 12.68
N GLN A 51 -19.35 1.66 12.35
CA GLN A 51 -20.02 2.80 11.74
C GLN A 51 -19.85 2.78 10.22
N PRO A 52 -20.75 3.46 9.47
CA PRO A 52 -20.59 3.59 8.04
C PRO A 52 -19.34 4.39 7.71
N VAL A 53 -18.68 3.92 6.66
CA VAL A 53 -17.45 4.49 6.09
C VAL A 53 -17.61 5.99 5.80
N SER A 54 -18.79 6.45 5.37
CA SER A 54 -19.11 7.86 5.11
C SER A 54 -18.92 8.83 6.29
N LYS A 55 -18.77 8.35 7.53
CA LYS A 55 -18.53 9.20 8.71
C LYS A 55 -17.06 9.54 8.96
N ILE A 56 -16.12 8.89 8.27
CA ILE A 56 -14.70 9.23 8.42
C ILE A 56 -14.42 10.50 7.61
N THR A 57 -13.90 11.52 8.30
CA THR A 57 -13.71 12.88 7.75
C THR A 57 -12.28 13.15 7.29
N HIS A 58 -11.31 12.45 7.87
CA HIS A 58 -9.89 12.64 7.60
C HIS A 58 -9.20 11.28 7.48
N LEU A 59 -8.32 11.16 6.50
CA LEU A 59 -7.43 10.02 6.33
C LEU A 59 -5.99 10.50 6.57
N ILE A 60 -5.27 9.83 7.46
CA ILE A 60 -3.85 10.05 7.70
C ILE A 60 -3.12 8.79 7.26
N PHE A 61 -2.25 8.92 6.25
CA PHE A 61 -1.47 7.82 5.71
C PHE A 61 0.02 8.10 5.90
N CYS A 62 0.72 7.20 6.57
CA CYS A 62 2.16 7.30 6.78
C CYS A 62 2.86 6.08 6.16
N THR A 63 3.76 6.32 5.23
CA THR A 63 4.61 5.30 4.61
C THR A 63 6.05 5.80 4.54
N ASN A 64 7.00 4.94 4.90
CA ASN A 64 8.43 5.21 4.73
C ASN A 64 8.99 4.59 3.43
N SER A 65 8.11 3.97 2.62
CA SER A 65 8.54 3.07 1.54
C SER A 65 8.67 3.75 0.17
N GLY A 66 8.33 5.04 0.06
CA GLY A 66 8.45 5.81 -1.18
C GLY A 66 7.31 6.81 -1.38
N ALA A 67 7.50 7.75 -2.30
CA ALA A 67 6.49 8.72 -2.71
C ALA A 67 5.97 8.37 -4.11
N THR A 68 4.66 8.24 -4.28
CA THR A 68 4.00 8.00 -5.58
C THR A 68 3.06 9.16 -5.90
N CYS A 69 2.83 9.44 -7.19
CA CYS A 69 1.80 10.37 -7.62
C CYS A 69 0.89 9.66 -8.66
N PRO A 70 -0.40 9.44 -8.38
CA PRO A 70 -1.12 9.71 -7.13
C PRO A 70 -0.56 8.95 -5.92
N GLY A 71 -0.67 9.53 -4.73
CA GLY A 71 -0.19 8.92 -3.49
C GLY A 71 -0.95 7.65 -3.11
N ALA A 72 -0.34 6.81 -2.28
CA ALA A 72 -0.95 5.57 -1.78
C ALA A 72 -2.22 5.84 -0.94
N ASP A 73 -2.33 7.03 -0.35
CA ASP A 73 -3.51 7.55 0.33
C ASP A 73 -4.69 7.71 -0.63
N VAL A 74 -4.47 8.30 -1.80
CA VAL A 74 -5.50 8.45 -2.83
C VAL A 74 -5.93 7.08 -3.37
N GLN A 75 -4.98 6.17 -3.57
CA GLN A 75 -5.27 4.79 -4.00
C GLN A 75 -6.06 4.01 -2.93
N LEU A 76 -5.77 4.24 -1.65
CA LEU A 76 -6.52 3.63 -0.55
C LEU A 76 -7.97 4.15 -0.54
N VAL A 77 -8.17 5.46 -0.65
CA VAL A 77 -9.52 6.06 -0.73
C VAL A 77 -10.28 5.48 -1.92
N ALA A 78 -9.68 5.47 -3.11
CA ALA A 78 -10.32 4.96 -4.32
C ALA A 78 -10.73 3.48 -4.21
N SER A 79 -10.01 2.68 -3.42
CA SER A 79 -10.26 1.24 -3.30
C SER A 79 -11.13 0.83 -2.12
N THR A 80 -11.35 1.72 -1.15
CA THR A 80 -12.09 1.43 0.10
C THR A 80 -13.37 2.24 0.23
N TRP A 81 -13.41 3.46 -0.32
CA TRP A 81 -14.59 4.29 -0.29
C TRP A 81 -15.47 4.07 -1.53
N PRO A 82 -16.80 4.19 -1.41
CA PRO A 82 -17.62 4.41 -2.58
C PRO A 82 -17.11 5.66 -3.31
N PRO A 83 -17.06 5.64 -4.65
CA PRO A 83 -16.64 6.80 -5.41
C PRO A 83 -17.55 7.96 -5.02
N TYR A 84 -16.94 9.04 -4.51
CA TYR A 84 -17.59 10.33 -4.52
C TYR A 84 -17.94 10.60 -5.98
N HIS A 85 -19.22 10.47 -6.33
CA HIS A 85 -19.75 11.17 -7.49
C HIS A 85 -19.63 12.64 -7.11
N CYS A 86 -18.56 13.28 -7.59
CA CYS A 86 -18.63 14.69 -7.91
C CYS A 86 -19.61 14.86 -9.08
#